data_AF-A0A165SNH6-F1
#
_entry.id   AF-A0A165SNH6-F1
#
_cell.length_a   1.000
_cell.length_b   1.000
_cell.length_c   1.000
_cell.angle_alpha   90.00
_cell.angle_beta   90.00
_cell.angle_gamma   90.00
#
_symmetry.space_group_name_H-M   'P 1'
#
loop_
_entity.id
_entity.type
_entity.pdbx_description
1 polymer ?
#
loop_
_entity_poly.entity_id
_entity_poly.type
_entity_poly.pdbx_seq_one_letter_code
_entity_poly.pdbx_strand_id
1 'polypeptide(L)'
;MVTSRPLPAGELHIRRLRSANKEGTLATPVHRTIETLEIEPAVIMKGHSDHLIQKGIYEQLESVVSTMRECTNFDKNQITLSGLCMYLRNTHCGGRTVFCVYATRYHSAIATHAILRSSRRSWAAVSVKLVSGFFGRKTHVVRET
;
A
#
# COMPACT_ATOMS: atom_id res chain seq x y z
N MET A 1 -14.72 31.95 -12.99
CA MET A 1 -13.70 32.46 -13.93
C MET A 1 -12.33 32.22 -13.30
N VAL A 2 -11.70 31.07 -13.59
CA VAL A 2 -10.34 30.76 -13.08
C VAL A 2 -9.35 31.37 -14.08
N THR A 3 -8.65 32.42 -13.67
CA THR A 3 -7.68 33.11 -14.52
C THR A 3 -6.42 32.25 -14.64
N SER A 4 -6.27 31.56 -15.77
CA SER A 4 -4.99 30.95 -16.14
C SER A 4 -4.07 32.03 -16.69
N ARG A 5 -3.26 32.66 -15.82
CA ARG A 5 -2.10 33.45 -16.29
C ARG A 5 -1.16 32.51 -17.06
N PRO A 6 -0.63 32.92 -18.24
CA PRO A 6 0.35 32.11 -18.96
C PRO A 6 1.62 31.98 -18.10
N LEU A 7 2.06 30.75 -17.88
CA LEU A 7 3.31 30.45 -17.19
C LEU A 7 4.48 30.59 -18.18
N PRO A 8 5.66 31.05 -17.74
CA PRO A 8 6.87 31.01 -18.56
C PRO A 8 7.23 29.56 -18.93
N ALA A 9 7.78 29.35 -20.11
CA ALA A 9 8.11 28.03 -20.62
C ALA A 9 9.14 27.35 -19.71
N GLY A 10 8.78 26.19 -19.13
CA GLY A 10 9.69 25.36 -18.32
C GLY A 10 9.41 25.31 -16.83
N GLU A 11 8.42 26.04 -16.30
CA GLU A 11 8.08 26.00 -14.87
C GLU A 11 6.85 25.13 -14.57
N LEU A 12 6.97 24.21 -13.62
CA LEU A 12 5.86 23.40 -13.09
C LEU A 12 5.38 23.96 -11.74
N HIS A 13 4.22 24.62 -11.73
CA HIS A 13 3.59 25.13 -10.51
C HIS A 13 2.41 24.26 -10.09
N ILE A 14 2.46 23.75 -8.85
CA ILE A 14 1.40 22.92 -8.28
C ILE A 14 0.57 23.78 -7.32
N ARG A 15 -0.69 24.06 -7.68
CA ARG A 15 -1.61 24.86 -6.86
C ARG A 15 -2.64 23.99 -6.15
N ARG A 16 -2.97 24.33 -4.91
CA ARG A 16 -4.06 23.71 -4.16
C ARG A 16 -5.38 24.46 -4.45
N LEU A 17 -6.43 23.73 -4.81
CA LEU A 17 -7.76 24.31 -5.13
C LEU A 17 -8.41 25.03 -3.93
N ARG A 18 -8.00 24.70 -2.69
CA ARG A 18 -8.43 25.37 -1.47
C ARG A 18 -7.19 25.88 -0.72
N SER A 19 -6.88 27.15 -0.92
CA SER A 19 -5.81 27.89 -0.24
C SER A 19 -6.35 28.84 0.84
N ALA A 20 -7.65 28.78 1.15
CA ALA A 20 -8.23 29.58 2.22
C ALA A 20 -8.25 28.74 3.51
N ASN A 21 -7.36 29.06 4.44
CA ASN A 21 -7.69 28.89 5.85
C ASN A 21 -8.85 29.85 6.17
N LYS A 22 -9.65 29.55 7.20
CA LYS A 22 -10.79 30.40 7.62
C LYS A 22 -10.38 31.81 8.08
N GLU A 23 -9.09 32.09 8.16
CA GLU A 23 -8.48 33.39 8.39
C GLU A 23 -7.60 33.68 7.18
N GLY A 24 -7.75 34.84 6.54
CA GLY A 24 -7.20 35.22 5.24
C GLY A 24 -5.67 35.32 5.12
N THR A 25 -4.92 34.36 5.67
CA THR A 25 -3.48 34.22 5.47
C THR A 25 -3.23 33.40 4.19
N LEU A 26 -2.45 33.97 3.26
CA LEU A 26 -1.96 33.29 2.06
C LEU A 26 -1.29 31.98 2.46
N ALA A 27 -1.85 30.85 2.02
CA ALA A 27 -1.27 29.54 2.33
C ALA A 27 0.16 29.47 1.78
N THR A 28 1.08 29.01 2.62
CA THR A 28 2.46 28.74 2.23
C THR A 28 2.49 27.79 1.02
N PRO A 29 3.35 28.03 0.03
CA PRO A 29 3.51 27.12 -1.09
C PRO A 29 3.97 25.76 -0.54
N VAL A 30 3.17 24.73 -0.77
CA VAL A 30 3.51 23.36 -0.38
C VAL A 30 4.60 22.87 -1.32
N HIS A 31 5.83 22.75 -0.82
CA HIS A 31 6.93 22.13 -1.54
C HIS A 31 6.71 20.61 -1.56
N ARG A 32 6.62 20.01 -2.75
CA ARG A 32 6.61 18.55 -2.91
C ARG A 32 8.04 18.09 -3.13
N THR A 33 8.43 17.03 -2.42
CA THR A 33 9.75 16.41 -2.59
C THR A 33 9.85 15.74 -3.95
N ILE A 34 11.00 15.90 -4.60
CA ILE A 34 11.35 15.16 -5.82
C ILE A 34 12.00 13.87 -5.36
N GLU A 35 11.38 12.74 -5.69
CA GLU A 35 11.88 11.41 -5.36
C GLU A 35 12.40 10.73 -6.64
N THR A 36 13.52 10.03 -6.51
CA THR A 36 14.10 9.25 -7.62
C THR A 36 13.54 7.84 -7.56
N LEU A 37 13.05 7.35 -8.69
CA LEU A 37 12.45 6.03 -8.78
C LEU A 37 13.51 4.99 -9.16
N GLU A 38 13.80 4.07 -8.25
CA GLU A 38 14.74 2.95 -8.45
C GLU A 38 14.04 1.76 -9.13
N ILE A 39 13.58 1.95 -10.37
CA ILE A 39 12.99 0.85 -11.17
C ILE A 39 13.83 0.61 -12.41
N GLU A 40 14.25 -0.63 -12.59
CA GLU A 40 14.91 -1.04 -13.83
C GLU A 40 13.89 -1.21 -14.97
N PRO A 41 14.14 -0.65 -16.17
CA PRO A 41 13.25 -0.81 -17.32
C PRO A 41 12.99 -2.28 -17.68
N ALA A 42 13.98 -3.16 -17.46
CA ALA A 42 13.89 -4.59 -17.73
C ALA A 42 12.74 -5.28 -16.97
N VAL A 43 12.37 -4.77 -15.78
CA VAL A 43 11.26 -5.32 -14.98
C VAL A 43 9.92 -5.16 -15.72
N ILE A 44 9.74 -4.08 -16.47
CA ILE A 44 8.49 -3.75 -17.17
C ILE A 44 8.49 -4.30 -18.61
N MET A 45 9.67 -4.47 -19.21
CA MET A 45 9.80 -4.95 -20.59
C MET A 45 9.46 -6.44 -20.73
N LYS A 46 8.96 -6.85 -21.90
CA LYS A 46 8.54 -8.23 -22.18
C LYS A 46 9.70 -9.25 -22.16
N GLY A 47 10.92 -8.80 -22.41
CA GLY A 47 12.11 -9.66 -22.50
C GLY A 47 11.95 -10.74 -23.57
N HIS A 48 12.19 -12.00 -23.18
CA HIS A 48 12.14 -13.18 -24.05
C HIS A 48 10.76 -13.87 -24.12
N SER A 49 9.73 -13.35 -23.45
CA SER A 49 8.39 -13.98 -23.42
C SER A 49 7.48 -13.48 -24.55
N ASP A 50 6.52 -14.31 -24.96
CA ASP A 50 5.52 -13.94 -25.97
C ASP A 50 4.33 -13.16 -25.40
N HIS A 51 4.10 -13.23 -24.09
CA HIS A 51 3.05 -12.47 -23.40
C HIS A 51 3.53 -12.02 -22.01
N LEU A 52 3.03 -10.87 -21.54
CA LEU A 52 3.34 -10.38 -20.18
C LEU A 52 2.80 -11.30 -19.08
N ILE A 53 1.68 -11.98 -19.34
CA ILE A 53 1.11 -12.97 -18.41
C ILE A 53 2.05 -14.15 -18.26
N GLN A 54 2.62 -14.63 -19.37
CA GLN A 54 3.58 -15.71 -19.39
C GLN A 54 4.88 -15.33 -18.67
N LYS A 55 5.41 -14.11 -18.92
CA LYS A 55 6.53 -13.55 -18.16
C LYS A 55 6.25 -13.58 -16.65
N GLY A 56 5.08 -13.09 -16.24
CA GLY A 56 4.66 -13.06 -14.85
C GLY A 56 4.47 -14.43 -14.19
N ILE A 57 4.24 -15.50 -14.96
CA ILE A 57 4.21 -16.89 -14.46
C ILE A 57 5.63 -17.44 -14.33
N TYR A 58 6.50 -17.22 -15.31
CA TYR A 58 7.88 -17.73 -15.26
C TYR A 58 8.72 -17.06 -14.18
N GLU A 59 8.52 -15.77 -13.92
CA GLU A 59 9.29 -15.00 -12.94
C GLU A 59 8.76 -15.12 -11.50
N GLN A 60 7.77 -15.97 -11.23
CA GLN A 60 7.17 -16.11 -9.89
C GLN A 60 8.20 -16.47 -8.82
N LEU A 61 9.16 -17.35 -9.13
CA LEU A 61 10.16 -17.77 -8.16
C LEU A 61 11.05 -16.61 -7.74
N GLU A 62 11.56 -15.83 -8.70
CA GLU A 62 12.38 -14.65 -8.42
C GLU A 62 11.58 -13.58 -7.65
N SER A 63 10.31 -13.40 -7.99
CA SER A 63 9.41 -12.48 -7.27
C SER A 63 9.22 -12.88 -5.80
N VAL A 64 9.07 -14.18 -5.51
CA VAL A 64 8.95 -14.70 -4.14
C VAL A 64 10.25 -14.49 -3.37
N VAL A 65 11.39 -14.84 -3.96
CA VAL A 65 12.71 -14.66 -3.32
C VAL A 65 12.99 -13.19 -3.05
N SER A 66 12.70 -12.30 -4.01
CA SER A 66 12.83 -10.85 -3.87
C SER A 66 11.94 -10.31 -2.74
N THR A 67 10.70 -10.79 -2.63
CA THR A 67 9.79 -10.40 -1.54
C THR A 67 10.29 -10.87 -0.17
N MET A 68 10.93 -12.03 -0.09
CA MET A 68 11.50 -12.57 1.15
C MET A 68 12.85 -11.97 1.50
N ARG A 69 13.57 -11.41 0.51
CA ARG A 69 14.86 -10.76 0.68
C ARG A 69 14.74 -9.65 1.69
N GLU A 70 15.71 -9.57 2.60
CA GLU A 70 15.77 -8.59 3.70
C GLU A 70 14.65 -8.70 4.76
N CYS A 71 13.57 -9.43 4.48
CA CYS A 71 12.48 -9.69 5.42
C CYS A 71 12.70 -10.95 6.25
N THR A 72 13.49 -11.91 5.76
CA THR A 72 13.68 -13.23 6.41
C THR A 72 15.15 -13.52 6.69
N ASN A 73 15.48 -13.82 7.95
CA ASN A 73 16.77 -14.34 8.35
C ASN A 73 16.62 -15.84 8.66
N PHE A 74 17.14 -16.70 7.77
CA PHE A 74 17.04 -18.15 7.90
C PHE A 74 17.96 -18.73 8.98
N ASP A 75 19.11 -18.11 9.25
CA ASP A 75 20.06 -18.57 10.28
C ASP A 75 19.47 -18.42 11.70
N LYS A 76 18.73 -17.34 11.91
CA LYS A 76 18.07 -17.02 13.19
C LYS A 76 16.57 -17.38 13.21
N ASN A 77 16.03 -17.90 12.10
CA ASN A 77 14.59 -18.12 11.89
C ASN A 77 13.73 -16.91 12.30
N GLN A 78 14.20 -15.70 11.98
CA GLN A 78 13.56 -14.45 12.35
C GLN A 78 13.02 -13.72 11.12
N ILE A 79 11.78 -13.23 11.20
CA ILE A 79 11.18 -12.39 10.18
C ILE A 79 11.14 -10.96 10.71
N THR A 80 11.68 -10.01 9.94
CA THR A 80 11.73 -8.59 10.31
C THR A 80 11.10 -7.77 9.20
N LEU A 81 9.97 -7.15 9.49
CA LEU A 81 9.30 -6.22 8.57
C LEU A 81 9.71 -4.79 8.93
N SER A 82 10.80 -4.30 8.35
CA SER A 82 11.40 -3.00 8.68
C SER A 82 10.39 -1.84 8.62
N GLY A 83 9.60 -1.76 7.54
CA GLY A 83 8.58 -0.73 7.35
C GLY A 83 7.40 -0.80 8.32
N LEU A 84 7.16 -1.96 8.94
CA LEU A 84 6.07 -2.14 9.91
C LEU A 84 6.55 -2.08 11.36
N CYS A 85 7.86 -2.12 11.61
CA CYS A 85 8.44 -2.28 12.94
C CYS A 85 7.90 -1.27 13.97
N MET A 86 7.74 0.00 13.58
CA MET A 86 7.21 1.06 14.46
C MET A 86 5.74 0.89 14.80
N TYR A 87 4.98 0.18 13.97
CA TYR A 87 3.54 -0.02 14.11
C TYR A 87 3.17 -1.39 14.69
N LEU A 88 4.13 -2.32 14.80
CA LEU A 88 3.86 -3.68 15.29
C LEU A 88 3.17 -3.68 16.65
N ARG A 89 3.62 -2.82 17.58
CA ARG A 89 2.99 -2.69 18.90
C ARG A 89 1.51 -2.30 18.80
N ASN A 90 1.18 -1.35 17.93
CA ASN A 90 -0.20 -0.92 17.71
C ASN A 90 -1.04 -2.00 17.03
N THR A 91 -0.45 -2.75 16.09
CA THR A 91 -1.16 -3.87 15.45
C THR A 91 -1.45 -5.01 16.42
N HIS A 92 -0.57 -5.25 17.39
CA HIS A 92 -0.76 -6.28 18.41
C HIS A 92 -1.80 -5.92 19.47
N CYS A 93 -1.96 -4.63 19.77
CA CYS A 93 -2.97 -4.15 20.72
C CYS A 93 -4.36 -3.98 20.11
N GLY A 94 -4.49 -3.99 18.77
CA GLY A 94 -5.79 -3.88 18.10
C GLY A 94 -6.62 -5.14 18.31
N GLY A 95 -7.85 -5.00 18.83
CA GLY A 95 -8.76 -6.13 19.07
C GLY A 95 -9.32 -6.78 17.79
N ARG A 96 -9.26 -6.10 16.64
CA ARG A 96 -9.78 -6.61 15.36
C ARG A 96 -8.99 -6.06 14.17
N THR A 97 -8.59 -6.95 13.26
CA THR A 97 -7.97 -6.59 11.98
C THR A 97 -8.96 -6.79 10.83
N VAL A 98 -9.08 -5.82 9.94
CA VAL A 98 -9.96 -5.90 8.76
C VAL A 98 -9.13 -5.71 7.49
N PHE A 99 -9.08 -6.72 6.64
CA PHE A 99 -8.51 -6.61 5.29
C PHE A 99 -9.59 -6.10 4.33
N CYS A 100 -9.38 -4.92 3.75
CA CYS A 100 -10.24 -4.35 2.70
C CYS A 100 -9.53 -4.48 1.35
N VAL A 101 -9.97 -5.41 0.50
CA VAL A 101 -9.29 -5.79 -0.75
C VAL A 101 -10.27 -5.96 -1.92
N TYR A 102 -9.75 -6.00 -3.15
CA TYR A 102 -10.54 -6.14 -4.38
C TYR A 102 -9.92 -7.16 -5.34
N ALA A 103 -10.76 -7.74 -6.21
CA ALA A 103 -10.38 -8.67 -7.27
C ALA A 103 -9.49 -9.83 -6.78
N THR A 104 -8.39 -10.13 -7.47
CA THR A 104 -7.49 -11.24 -7.15
C THR A 104 -6.87 -11.11 -5.75
N ARG A 105 -6.68 -9.89 -5.24
CA ARG A 105 -6.18 -9.67 -3.86
C ARG A 105 -7.15 -10.17 -2.78
N TYR A 106 -8.45 -10.26 -3.09
CA TYR A 106 -9.42 -10.89 -2.20
C TYR A 106 -9.13 -12.37 -2.00
N HIS A 107 -8.77 -13.07 -3.08
CA HIS A 107 -8.44 -14.49 -3.03
C HIS A 107 -7.13 -14.73 -2.28
N SER A 108 -6.11 -13.88 -2.47
CA SER A 108 -4.87 -13.95 -1.69
C SER A 108 -5.10 -13.75 -0.18
N ALA A 109 -5.99 -12.83 0.19
CA ALA A 109 -6.35 -12.59 1.60
C ALA A 109 -7.15 -13.76 2.21
N ILE A 110 -8.02 -14.41 1.43
CA ILE A 110 -8.71 -15.63 1.87
C ILE A 110 -7.71 -16.78 2.05
N ALA A 111 -6.79 -16.97 1.11
CA ALA A 111 -5.80 -18.05 1.17
C ALA A 111 -4.93 -17.96 2.44
N THR A 112 -4.57 -16.75 2.87
CA THR A 112 -3.77 -16.52 4.09
C THR A 112 -4.63 -16.43 5.36
N HIS A 113 -5.96 -16.33 5.25
CA HIS A 113 -6.87 -16.12 6.38
C HIS A 113 -6.75 -17.21 7.45
N ALA A 114 -6.67 -18.48 7.03
CA ALA A 114 -6.54 -19.60 7.94
C ALA A 114 -5.24 -19.55 8.76
N ILE A 115 -4.12 -19.23 8.10
CA ILE A 115 -2.79 -19.12 8.73
C ILE A 115 -2.75 -17.94 9.71
N LEU A 116 -3.32 -16.80 9.31
CA LEU A 116 -3.39 -15.60 10.15
C LEU A 116 -4.27 -15.82 11.38
N ARG A 117 -5.40 -16.53 11.21
CA ARG A 117 -6.28 -16.89 12.33
C ARG A 117 -5.63 -17.87 13.30
N SER A 118 -4.78 -18.77 12.80
CA SER A 118 -4.03 -19.73 13.64
C SER A 118 -2.88 -19.08 14.42
N SER A 119 -2.46 -17.88 14.03
CA SER A 119 -1.36 -17.16 14.69
C SER A 119 -1.84 -16.46 15.97
N ARG A 120 -0.92 -16.12 16.89
CA ARG A 120 -1.18 -15.58 18.26
C ARG A 120 -2.37 -14.59 18.37
N ARG A 121 -2.96 -14.54 19.57
CA ARG A 121 -4.01 -13.68 20.18
C ARG A 121 -4.43 -12.36 19.48
N SER A 122 -3.55 -11.62 18.80
CA SER A 122 -3.88 -10.36 18.10
C SER A 122 -4.60 -10.57 16.75
N TRP A 123 -4.36 -11.69 16.07
CA TRP A 123 -4.93 -11.95 14.73
C TRP A 123 -6.11 -12.93 14.73
N ALA A 124 -6.61 -13.31 15.91
CA ALA A 124 -7.73 -14.23 16.07
C ALA A 124 -9.05 -13.68 15.47
N ALA A 125 -9.18 -12.36 15.42
CA ALA A 125 -10.34 -11.63 14.87
C ALA A 125 -10.03 -10.96 13.52
N VAL A 126 -9.36 -11.67 12.61
CA VAL A 126 -9.16 -11.19 11.23
C VAL A 126 -10.44 -11.38 10.42
N SER A 127 -10.89 -10.32 9.75
CA SER A 127 -11.97 -10.37 8.76
C SER A 127 -11.52 -9.85 7.41
N VAL A 128 -11.89 -10.54 6.33
CA VAL A 128 -11.62 -10.12 4.95
C VAL A 128 -12.90 -9.59 4.34
N LYS A 129 -12.85 -8.38 3.77
CA LYS A 129 -14.00 -7.71 3.15
C LYS A 129 -13.65 -7.19 1.76
N LEU A 130 -14.60 -7.32 0.85
CA LEU A 130 -14.55 -6.68 -0.45
C LEU A 130 -14.72 -5.15 -0.27
N VAL A 131 -13.87 -4.36 -0.90
CA VAL A 131 -13.89 -2.88 -0.78
C VAL A 131 -15.27 -2.29 -1.11
N SER A 132 -15.90 -2.76 -2.19
CA SER A 132 -17.25 -2.27 -2.58
C SER A 132 -18.30 -2.58 -1.50
N GLY A 133 -18.24 -3.77 -0.91
CA GLY A 133 -19.12 -4.16 0.20
C GLY A 133 -18.83 -3.41 1.50
N PHE A 134 -17.57 -3.05 1.76
CA PHE A 134 -17.16 -2.29 2.95
C PHE A 134 -17.76 -0.89 2.96
N PHE A 135 -17.63 -0.15 1.84
CA PHE A 135 -18.17 1.19 1.71
C PHE A 135 -19.69 1.20 1.51
N GLY A 136 -20.22 0.30 0.67
CA GLY A 136 -21.65 0.27 0.35
C GLY A 136 -22.53 -0.11 1.54
N ARG A 137 -22.06 -0.98 2.43
CA ARG A 137 -22.82 -1.41 3.63
C ARG A 137 -22.53 -0.58 4.88
N LYS A 138 -21.75 0.52 4.76
CA LYS A 138 -21.28 1.36 5.89
C LYS A 138 -20.81 0.50 7.07
N THR A 139 -19.94 -0.48 6.80
CA THR A 139 -19.68 -1.49 7.83
C THR A 139 -19.10 -0.85 9.08
N HIS A 140 -19.70 -1.14 10.24
CA HIS A 140 -19.28 -0.54 11.50
C HIS A 140 -17.82 -0.92 11.83
N VAL A 141 -17.00 0.12 11.96
CA VAL A 141 -15.66 0.07 12.53
C VAL A 141 -15.72 0.87 13.81
N VAL A 142 -15.91 0.17 14.93
CA VAL A 142 -15.88 0.76 16.26
C VAL A 142 -14.44 0.75 16.72
N ARG A 143 -13.96 1.89 17.22
CA ARG A 143 -12.72 1.95 17.98
C ARG A 143 -13.09 1.64 19.43
N GLU A 144 -12.63 0.50 19.93
CA GLU A 144 -12.60 0.28 21.38
C GLU A 144 -11.45 1.14 21.90
N THR A 145 -11.78 2.22 22.63
CA THR A 145 -10.84 3.04 23.41
C THR A 145 -10.56 2.39 24.74
#